data_AF-A0A957KG29-F1
#
_entry.id   AF-A0A957KG29-F1
#
_cell.length_a   1.000
_cell.length_b   1.000
_cell.length_c   1.000
_cell.angle_alpha   90.00
_cell.angle_beta   90.00
_cell.angle_gamma   90.00
#
_symmetry.space_group_name_H-M   'P 1'
#
loop_
_entity.id
_entity.type
_entity.pdbx_description
1 polymer ?
#
loop_
_entity_poly.entity_id
_entity_poly.type
_entity_poly.pdbx_seq_one_letter_code
_entity_poly.pdbx_strand_id
1 'polypeptide(L)'
;MGDYVRTTRECTLSDMQPALAAAIRDHLAKYNLEELENAVLYGCETTSTARKKGLFRRQPEVIQTAVLLTPGWLLLATGKVGEEPGVLSARLAALRVQDYEQSSMYNLIADTGMNIFGLTTGTSEPGSLFIGLGPEPAAQKLRQLLKEALTGA
;
A
#
# COMPACT_ATOMS: atom_id res chain seq x y z
N MET A 1 -2.83 -3.03 -10.66
CA MET A 1 -2.78 -1.98 -11.70
C MET A 1 -4.03 -2.05 -12.55
N GLY A 2 -4.45 -0.95 -13.18
CA GLY A 2 -5.51 -0.95 -14.17
C GLY A 2 -6.36 0.32 -14.15
N ASP A 3 -7.52 0.25 -14.79
CA ASP A 3 -8.45 1.37 -14.96
C ASP A 3 -9.23 1.65 -13.66
N TYR A 4 -8.54 2.24 -12.68
CA TYR A 4 -9.07 2.62 -11.37
C TYR A 4 -9.09 4.14 -11.23
N VAL A 5 -10.10 4.67 -10.56
CA VAL A 5 -10.04 6.01 -9.95
C VAL A 5 -9.54 5.82 -8.52
N ARG A 6 -8.46 6.52 -8.18
CA ARG A 6 -7.79 6.39 -6.89
C ARG A 6 -7.88 7.70 -6.11
N THR A 7 -8.18 7.59 -4.83
CA THR A 7 -8.11 8.71 -3.88
C THR A 7 -7.29 8.29 -2.68
N THR A 8 -6.24 9.05 -2.37
CA THR A 8 -5.35 8.80 -1.23
C THR A 8 -5.53 9.87 -0.17
N ARG A 9 -5.63 9.47 1.10
CA ARG A 9 -5.64 10.39 2.24
C ARG A 9 -4.64 9.96 3.30
N GLU A 10 -4.09 10.94 4.01
CA GLU A 10 -3.28 10.70 5.20
C GLU A 10 -4.20 10.24 6.34
N CYS A 11 -3.71 9.29 7.15
CA CYS A 11 -4.43 8.75 8.30
C CYS A 11 -3.49 8.10 9.31
N THR A 12 -3.91 8.02 10.56
CA THR A 12 -3.28 7.13 11.54
C THR A 12 -3.85 5.71 11.43
N LEU A 13 -3.25 4.74 12.13
CA LEU A 13 -3.82 3.39 12.25
C LEU A 13 -5.22 3.38 12.89
N SER A 14 -5.53 4.36 13.75
CA SER A 14 -6.85 4.48 14.36
C SER A 14 -7.88 5.14 13.43
N ASP A 15 -7.43 5.95 12.47
CA ASP A 15 -8.31 6.70 11.56
C ASP A 15 -8.51 6.03 10.20
N MET A 16 -7.79 4.95 9.89
CA MET A 16 -7.98 4.18 8.65
C MET A 16 -9.21 3.28 8.74
N GLN A 17 -9.59 2.68 7.61
CA GLN A 17 -10.71 1.73 7.56
C GLN A 17 -10.56 0.61 8.60
N PRO A 18 -11.58 0.34 9.44
CA PRO A 18 -11.46 -0.57 10.58
C PRO A 18 -10.95 -1.97 10.22
N ALA A 19 -11.39 -2.50 9.06
CA ALA A 19 -10.94 -3.80 8.58
C ALA A 19 -9.43 -3.83 8.26
N LEU A 20 -8.89 -2.74 7.67
CA LEU A 20 -7.45 -2.63 7.41
C LEU A 20 -6.68 -2.51 8.72
N ALA A 21 -7.17 -1.69 9.66
CA ALA A 21 -6.52 -1.51 10.96
C ALA A 21 -6.46 -2.81 11.77
N ALA A 22 -7.57 -3.56 11.81
CA ALA A 22 -7.65 -4.85 12.47
C ALA A 22 -6.68 -5.85 11.83
N ALA A 23 -6.69 -5.99 10.50
CA ALA A 23 -5.79 -6.89 9.80
C ALA A 23 -4.31 -6.55 10.05
N ILE A 24 -3.96 -5.26 10.10
CA ILE A 24 -2.60 -4.83 10.46
C ILE A 24 -2.23 -5.30 11.86
N ARG A 25 -3.08 -5.09 12.86
CA ARG A 25 -2.81 -5.51 14.24
C ARG A 25 -2.67 -7.02 14.37
N ASP A 26 -3.53 -7.78 13.70
CA ASP A 26 -3.45 -9.24 13.68
C ASP A 26 -2.14 -9.72 13.06
N HIS A 27 -1.69 -9.06 11.97
CA HIS A 27 -0.40 -9.34 11.35
C HIS A 27 0.78 -8.98 12.26
N LEU A 28 0.74 -7.83 12.92
CA LEU A 28 1.78 -7.43 13.88
C LEU A 28 1.91 -8.46 15.00
N ALA A 29 0.79 -8.87 15.60
CA ALA A 29 0.77 -9.90 16.65
C ALA A 29 1.29 -11.25 16.14
N LYS A 30 0.87 -11.68 14.95
CA LYS A 30 1.30 -12.94 14.34
C LYS A 30 2.83 -13.03 14.17
N TYR A 31 3.48 -11.91 13.87
CA TYR A 31 4.92 -11.87 13.59
C TYR A 31 5.77 -11.26 14.71
N ASN A 32 5.18 -10.98 15.89
CA ASN A 32 5.81 -10.33 17.03
C ASN A 32 6.44 -8.97 16.65
N LEU A 33 5.63 -8.10 16.04
CA LEU A 33 6.02 -6.77 15.54
C LEU A 33 5.18 -5.64 16.16
N GLU A 34 4.50 -5.89 17.27
CA GLU A 34 3.53 -4.97 17.88
C GLU A 34 4.15 -3.60 18.24
N GLU A 35 5.47 -3.54 18.49
CA GLU A 35 6.15 -2.26 18.73
C GLU A 35 6.05 -1.29 17.54
N LEU A 36 5.82 -1.79 16.32
CA LEU A 36 5.72 -0.98 15.11
C LEU A 36 4.49 -0.07 15.10
N GLU A 37 3.42 -0.42 15.82
CA GLU A 37 2.21 0.42 15.92
C GLU A 37 2.54 1.79 16.53
N ASN A 38 3.44 1.83 17.50
CA ASN A 38 3.87 3.07 18.17
C ASN A 38 5.01 3.80 17.43
N ALA A 39 5.60 3.17 16.41
CA ALA A 39 6.71 3.72 15.64
C ALA A 39 6.28 4.27 14.27
N VAL A 40 4.97 4.39 14.01
CA VAL A 40 4.46 4.93 12.75
C VAL A 40 4.87 6.39 12.58
N LEU A 41 5.65 6.66 11.53
CA LEU A 41 6.05 8.01 11.11
C LEU A 41 5.03 8.60 10.13
N TYR A 42 4.43 7.75 9.31
CA TYR A 42 3.47 8.16 8.30
C TYR A 42 2.47 7.05 8.00
N GLY A 43 1.22 7.42 7.78
CA GLY A 43 0.17 6.51 7.35
C GLY A 43 -0.73 7.15 6.30
N CYS A 44 -1.17 6.34 5.34
CA CYS A 44 -2.20 6.74 4.39
C CYS A 44 -3.04 5.55 3.96
N GLU A 45 -4.24 5.84 3.46
CA GLU A 45 -5.05 4.85 2.76
C GLU A 45 -5.45 5.34 1.37
N THR A 46 -5.49 4.41 0.43
CA THR A 46 -5.97 4.60 -0.93
C THR A 46 -7.25 3.81 -1.14
N THR A 47 -8.30 4.48 -1.58
CA THR A 47 -9.49 3.83 -2.15
C THR A 47 -9.33 3.75 -3.66
N SER A 48 -9.47 2.56 -4.22
CA SER A 48 -9.34 2.30 -5.66
C SER A 48 -10.66 1.77 -6.19
N THR A 49 -11.37 2.57 -6.98
CA THR A 49 -12.67 2.19 -7.56
C THR A 49 -12.51 1.87 -9.03
N ALA A 50 -12.85 0.64 -9.43
CA ALA A 50 -12.77 0.23 -10.84
C ALA A 50 -13.70 1.11 -11.69
N ARG A 51 -13.21 1.63 -12.81
CA ARG A 51 -14.07 2.37 -13.73
C ARG A 51 -15.15 1.45 -14.31
N LYS A 52 -16.39 1.91 -14.31
CA LYS A 52 -17.51 1.16 -14.92
C LYS A 52 -17.27 1.04 -16.42
N LYS A 53 -17.30 -0.19 -16.95
CA LYS A 53 -17.39 -0.46 -18.38
C LYS A 53 -18.81 -0.92 -18.72
N GLY A 54 -19.59 -0.03 -19.35
CA GLY A 54 -20.92 -0.32 -19.91
C GLY A 54 -22.14 0.00 -19.02
N LEU A 55 -23.31 0.14 -19.64
CA LEU A 55 -24.57 0.65 -19.05
C LEU A 55 -25.32 -0.37 -18.15
N PHE A 56 -24.87 -1.62 -18.04
CA PHE A 56 -25.65 -2.73 -17.46
C PHE A 56 -24.90 -3.60 -16.42
N ARG A 57 -23.96 -3.08 -15.63
CA ARG A 57 -23.24 -3.91 -14.64
C ARG A 57 -23.17 -3.37 -13.21
N ARG A 58 -23.07 -4.36 -12.30
CA ARG A 58 -22.82 -4.41 -10.84
C ARG A 58 -22.10 -3.17 -10.28
N GLN A 59 -22.29 -2.95 -8.97
CA GLN A 59 -21.50 -1.97 -8.21
C GLN A 59 -20.01 -2.14 -8.54
N PRO A 60 -19.27 -1.04 -8.78
CA PRO A 60 -17.88 -1.11 -9.16
C PRO A 60 -17.08 -1.79 -8.03
N GLU A 61 -16.07 -2.57 -8.43
CA GLU A 61 -15.14 -3.15 -7.46
C GLU A 61 -14.38 -2.02 -6.75
N VAL A 62 -14.31 -2.12 -5.43
CA VAL A 62 -13.55 -1.18 -4.59
C VAL A 62 -12.50 -1.96 -3.84
N ILE A 63 -11.24 -1.58 -4.03
CA ILE A 63 -10.09 -2.09 -3.28
C ILE A 63 -9.64 -0.99 -2.34
N GLN A 64 -9.44 -1.34 -1.08
CA GLN A 64 -8.81 -0.46 -0.10
C GLN A 64 -7.39 -0.93 0.15
N THR A 65 -6.48 0.03 0.27
CA THR A 65 -5.07 -0.21 0.56
C THR A 65 -4.65 0.75 1.66
N ALA A 66 -4.10 0.25 2.77
CA ALA A 66 -3.44 1.07 3.78
C ALA A 66 -1.93 0.85 3.70
N VAL A 67 -1.18 1.92 3.92
CA VAL A 67 0.27 1.91 4.03
C VAL A 67 0.65 2.57 5.33
N LEU A 68 1.52 1.92 6.11
CA LEU A 68 2.19 2.51 7.26
C LEU A 68 3.69 2.44 7.06
N LEU A 69 4.37 3.55 7.32
CA LEU A 69 5.82 3.67 7.29
C LEU A 69 6.32 3.93 8.71
N THR A 70 7.32 3.15 9.12
CA THR A 70 8.06 3.30 10.37
C THR A 70 9.54 3.51 10.04
N PRO A 71 10.45 3.78 11.01
CA PRO A 71 11.87 4.01 10.73
C PRO A 71 12.56 2.89 9.96
N GLY A 72 12.13 1.63 10.14
CA GLY A 72 12.79 0.47 9.55
C GLY A 72 11.87 -0.47 8.75
N TRP A 73 10.56 -0.20 8.74
CA TRP A 73 9.56 -1.09 8.15
C TRP A 73 8.53 -0.36 7.33
N LEU A 74 8.07 -1.06 6.29
CA LEU A 74 6.86 -0.78 5.56
C LEU A 74 5.82 -1.83 5.91
N LEU A 75 4.59 -1.40 6.22
CA LEU A 75 3.42 -2.26 6.30
C LEU A 75 2.42 -1.87 5.23
N LEU A 76 1.80 -2.87 4.62
CA LEU A 76 0.77 -2.72 3.61
C LEU A 76 -0.38 -3.67 3.92
N ALA A 77 -1.58 -3.14 4.06
CA ALA A 77 -2.80 -3.93 4.07
C ALA A 77 -3.60 -3.64 2.81
N THR A 78 -4.18 -4.66 2.18
CA THR A 78 -5.03 -4.47 1.01
C THR A 78 -6.08 -5.55 0.86
N GLY A 79 -7.27 -5.17 0.39
CA GLY A 79 -8.37 -6.09 0.17
C GLY A 79 -9.54 -5.42 -0.54
N LYS A 80 -10.45 -6.23 -1.07
CA LYS A 80 -11.73 -5.74 -1.59
C LYS A 80 -12.64 -5.37 -0.43
N VAL A 81 -13.46 -4.35 -0.60
CA VAL A 81 -14.47 -3.98 0.40
C VAL A 81 -15.40 -5.17 0.65
N GLY A 82 -15.51 -5.59 1.91
CA GLY A 82 -16.32 -6.74 2.33
C GLY A 82 -15.58 -8.07 2.38
N GLU A 83 -14.30 -8.10 2.01
CA GLU A 83 -13.40 -9.26 2.16
C GLU A 83 -12.36 -8.98 3.26
N GLU A 84 -11.77 -10.04 3.80
CA GLU A 84 -10.68 -9.92 4.78
C GLU A 84 -9.42 -9.39 4.08
N PRO A 85 -8.83 -8.26 4.53
CA PRO A 85 -7.62 -7.72 3.91
C PRO A 85 -6.41 -8.60 4.18
N GLY A 86 -5.58 -8.80 3.16
CA GLY A 86 -4.25 -9.36 3.32
C GLY A 86 -3.27 -8.28 3.80
N VAL A 87 -2.28 -8.69 4.60
CA VAL A 87 -1.23 -7.79 5.10
C VAL A 87 0.16 -8.31 4.76
N LEU A 88 1.03 -7.39 4.42
CA LEU A 88 2.45 -7.61 4.20
C LEU A 88 3.23 -6.62 5.06
N SER A 89 4.37 -7.08 5.58
CA SER A 89 5.38 -6.23 6.18
C SER A 89 6.73 -6.54 5.58
N ALA A 90 7.59 -5.53 5.46
CA ALA A 90 8.94 -5.70 4.96
C ALA A 90 9.89 -4.71 5.63
N ARG A 91 11.13 -5.15 5.88
CA ARG A 91 12.20 -4.25 6.30
C ARG A 91 12.60 -3.35 5.15
N LEU A 92 12.73 -2.06 5.38
CA LEU A 92 13.12 -1.10 4.34
C LEU A 92 14.47 -1.45 3.70
N ALA A 93 15.44 -1.92 4.50
CA ALA A 93 16.74 -2.38 4.01
C ALA A 93 16.68 -3.55 3.00
N ALA A 94 15.55 -4.28 2.95
CA ALA A 94 15.33 -5.39 2.02
C ALA A 94 14.47 -4.98 0.80
N LEU A 95 14.12 -3.69 0.67
CA LEU A 95 13.24 -3.18 -0.37
C LEU A 95 13.98 -2.34 -1.41
N ARG A 96 13.42 -2.38 -2.62
CA ARG A 96 13.69 -1.44 -3.71
C ARG A 96 12.36 -0.87 -4.17
N VAL A 97 12.33 0.39 -4.55
CA VAL A 97 11.11 1.03 -5.07
C VAL A 97 11.37 1.71 -6.40
N GLN A 98 10.33 1.78 -7.21
CA GLN A 98 10.33 2.47 -8.49
C GLN A 98 8.99 3.18 -8.66
N ASP A 99 8.99 4.43 -9.12
CA ASP A 99 7.75 5.04 -9.60
C ASP A 99 7.21 4.21 -10.76
N TYR A 100 5.94 3.81 -10.68
CA TYR A 100 5.36 2.92 -11.68
C TYR A 100 5.37 3.57 -13.07
N GLU A 101 5.22 4.90 -13.12
CA GLU A 101 5.26 5.72 -14.32
C GLU A 101 6.62 5.67 -15.06
N GLN A 102 7.69 5.24 -14.37
CA GLN A 102 9.02 5.05 -14.95
C GLN A 102 9.29 3.60 -15.37
N SER A 103 8.35 2.69 -15.13
CA SER A 103 8.48 1.28 -15.52
C SER A 103 8.15 1.07 -17.00
N SER A 104 8.70 0.02 -17.59
CA SER A 104 8.36 -0.39 -18.97
C SER A 104 6.87 -0.75 -19.13
N MET A 105 6.21 -1.15 -18.04
CA MET A 105 4.80 -1.53 -18.02
C MET A 105 3.83 -0.35 -18.13
N TYR A 106 4.28 0.87 -17.79
CA TYR A 106 3.41 2.05 -17.81
C TYR A 106 2.83 2.34 -19.21
N ASN A 107 3.61 2.12 -20.26
CA ASN A 107 3.16 2.29 -21.64
C ASN A 107 2.09 1.27 -22.07
N LEU A 108 2.00 0.14 -21.37
CA LEU A 108 1.02 -0.92 -21.64
C LEU A 108 -0.23 -0.77 -20.76
N ILE A 109 -0.03 -0.40 -19.49
CA ILE A 109 -1.08 -0.24 -18.49
C ILE A 109 -0.79 1.06 -17.75
N ALA A 110 -1.39 2.16 -18.18
CA ALA A 110 -1.27 3.43 -17.48
C ALA A 110 -1.99 3.36 -16.13
N ASP A 111 -1.27 3.67 -15.05
CA ASP A 111 -1.76 3.75 -13.68
C ASP A 111 -0.80 4.66 -12.89
N THR A 112 -1.19 5.05 -11.68
CA THR A 112 -0.36 5.90 -10.81
C THR A 112 -0.04 5.17 -9.53
N GLY A 113 1.24 5.10 -9.17
CA GLY A 113 1.67 4.38 -7.98
C GLY A 113 3.16 4.09 -7.92
N MET A 114 3.51 3.14 -7.07
CA MET A 114 4.88 2.67 -6.90
C MET A 114 4.95 1.15 -7.01
N ASN A 115 5.97 0.66 -7.68
CA ASN A 115 6.39 -0.72 -7.56
C ASN A 115 7.33 -0.87 -6.37
N ILE A 116 7.15 -1.94 -5.63
CA ILE A 116 7.97 -2.37 -4.51
C ILE A 116 8.49 -3.76 -4.83
N PHE A 117 9.78 -3.95 -4.62
CA PHE A 117 10.45 -5.23 -4.82
C PHE A 117 11.23 -5.58 -3.57
N GLY A 118 11.20 -6.83 -3.15
CA GLY A 118 12.00 -7.28 -2.02
C GLY A 118 11.37 -8.42 -1.24
N LEU A 119 11.97 -8.69 -0.08
CA LEU A 119 11.54 -9.76 0.80
C LEU A 119 10.50 -9.26 1.80
N THR A 120 9.39 -9.99 1.93
CA THR A 120 8.36 -9.73 2.94
C THR A 120 8.49 -10.71 4.10
N THR A 121 7.96 -10.32 5.26
CA THR A 121 7.99 -11.17 6.45
C THR A 121 7.30 -12.50 6.17
N GLY A 122 7.98 -13.61 6.50
CA GLY A 122 7.45 -14.95 6.34
C GLY A 122 7.62 -15.56 4.94
N THR A 123 8.29 -14.88 4.00
CA THR A 123 8.66 -15.47 2.71
C THR A 123 10.16 -15.74 2.64
N SER A 124 10.55 -16.71 1.81
CA SER A 124 11.97 -17.02 1.52
C SER A 124 12.44 -16.45 0.17
N GLU A 125 11.50 -16.03 -0.68
CA GLU A 125 11.80 -15.50 -2.01
C GLU A 125 11.33 -14.04 -2.12
N PRO A 126 12.12 -13.18 -2.79
CA PRO A 126 11.71 -11.80 -3.04
C PRO A 126 10.53 -11.76 -4.01
N GLY A 127 9.56 -10.90 -3.71
CA GLY A 127 8.40 -10.66 -4.54
C GLY A 127 8.36 -9.23 -5.10
N SER A 128 7.31 -8.93 -5.84
CA SER A 128 6.96 -7.58 -6.24
C SER A 128 5.52 -7.26 -5.90
N LEU A 129 5.26 -6.00 -5.60
CA LEU A 129 3.93 -5.48 -5.32
C LEU A 129 3.80 -4.06 -5.87
N PHE A 130 2.59 -3.73 -6.30
CA PHE A 130 2.21 -2.38 -6.71
C PHE A 130 1.34 -1.71 -5.65
N ILE A 131 1.75 -0.52 -5.20
CA ILE A 131 0.92 0.39 -4.40
C ILE A 131 0.31 1.42 -5.33
N GLY A 132 -1.00 1.32 -5.57
CA GLY A 132 -1.74 2.32 -6.31
C GLY A 132 -1.97 3.58 -5.48
N LEU A 133 -1.76 4.74 -6.09
CA LEU A 133 -1.83 6.04 -5.44
C LEU A 133 -2.66 7.01 -6.27
N GLY A 134 -3.42 7.87 -5.59
CA GLY A 134 -4.14 8.98 -6.20
C GLY A 134 -3.24 10.21 -6.41
N PRO A 135 -3.79 11.31 -6.96
CA PRO A 135 -3.04 12.54 -7.22
C PRO A 135 -2.82 13.40 -5.96
N GLU A 136 -3.40 13.03 -4.81
CA GLU A 136 -3.44 13.88 -3.62
C GLU A 136 -2.06 14.10 -2.97
N PRO A 137 -1.86 15.20 -2.21
CA PRO A 137 -0.61 15.44 -1.49
C PRO A 137 -0.17 14.30 -0.57
N ALA A 138 -1.11 13.56 0.01
CA ALA A 138 -0.82 12.39 0.84
C ALA A 138 -0.07 11.30 0.05
N ALA A 139 -0.48 11.04 -1.19
CA ALA A 139 0.22 10.09 -2.06
C ALA A 139 1.64 10.56 -2.37
N GLN A 140 1.84 11.84 -2.68
CA GLN A 140 3.16 12.38 -2.99
C GLN A 140 4.09 12.36 -1.77
N LYS A 141 3.54 12.66 -0.58
CA LYS A 141 4.25 12.57 0.70
C LYS A 141 4.70 11.13 1.00
N LEU A 142 3.84 10.13 0.77
CA LEU A 142 4.25 8.72 0.87
C LEU A 142 5.42 8.41 -0.07
N ARG A 143 5.31 8.79 -1.35
CA ARG A 143 6.37 8.53 -2.35
C ARG A 143 7.70 9.10 -1.92
N GLN A 144 7.69 10.34 -1.44
CA GLN A 144 8.87 11.03 -0.97
C GLN A 144 9.47 10.33 0.25
N LEU A 145 8.67 10.15 1.31
CA LEU A 145 9.14 9.56 2.56
C LEU A 145 9.66 8.13 2.38
N LEU A 146 9.00 7.32 1.55
CA LEU A 146 9.47 5.96 1.27
C LEU A 146 10.82 5.95 0.55
N LYS A 147 11.03 6.85 -0.43
CA LYS A 147 12.32 6.97 -1.13
C LYS A 147 13.42 7.45 -0.19
N GLU A 148 13.13 8.47 0.64
CA GLU A 148 14.08 8.99 1.63
C GLU A 148 14.47 7.91 2.64
N ALA A 149 13.48 7.18 3.18
CA ALA A 149 13.73 6.11 4.14
C ALA A 149 14.59 4.98 3.55
N LEU A 150 14.45 4.68 2.26
CA LEU A 150 15.29 3.67 1.58
C LEU A 150 16.72 4.13 1.29
N THR A 151 16.96 5.45 1.22
CA THR A 151 18.33 5.97 1.09
C THR A 151 19.08 6.00 2.42
N GLY A 152 18.36 6.04 3.54
CA GLY A 152 18.94 6.04 4.89
C GLY A 152 18.94 4.69 5.60
N ALA A 153 18.36 3.64 4.99
CA ALA A 153 18.23 2.29 5.55
C ALA A 153 19.38 1.34 5.19
#